data_AF-A0A949PAF1-F1
#
_entry.id   AF-A0A949PAF1-F1
#
_cell.length_a   1.000
_cell.length_b   1.000
_cell.length_c   1.000
_cell.angle_alpha   90.00
_cell.angle_beta   90.00
_cell.angle_gamma   90.00
#
_symmetry.space_group_name_H-M   'P 1'
#
loop_
_entity.id
_entity.type
_entity.pdbx_description
1 polymer ?
#
loop_
_entity_poly.entity_id
_entity_poly.type
_entity_poly.pdbx_seq_one_letter_code
_entity_poly.pdbx_strand_id
1 'polypeptide(L)'
;MEEPTKTKKSPARLLMWGAIGVVALIALVYGGILFYVNVINDSPDKLDESDLSAAVAATTLPTTEPTTGNSGTEPPAATDPATTGPATTDVPGADPTAGFDGDWSPTNGSEFGYRVEEVLAGVNTTAVGRSSDIEGLLTIDGTTATAVEIEVQ
;
A
#
# COMPACT_ATOMS: atom_id res chain seq x y z
N MET A 1 51.87 24.39 -52.04
CA MET A 1 51.81 23.63 -50.78
C MET A 1 51.31 24.60 -49.73
N GLU A 2 50.00 24.69 -49.55
CA GLU A 2 49.40 25.54 -48.51
C GLU A 2 49.38 24.75 -47.20
N GLU A 3 50.03 25.26 -46.17
CA GLU A 3 49.99 24.66 -44.84
C GLU A 3 48.64 24.95 -44.17
N PRO A 4 47.98 23.94 -43.57
CA PRO A 4 46.75 24.16 -42.83
C PRO A 4 47.06 24.86 -41.51
N THR A 5 46.56 26.08 -41.35
CA THR A 5 46.66 26.83 -40.09
C THR A 5 45.88 26.13 -38.98
N LYS A 6 46.59 25.74 -37.92
CA LYS A 6 46.03 25.05 -36.75
C LYS A 6 45.27 26.04 -35.87
N THR A 7 43.94 26.03 -35.95
CA THR A 7 43.05 26.85 -35.12
C THR A 7 43.20 26.50 -33.63
N LYS A 8 43.68 27.45 -32.81
CA LYS A 8 43.82 27.30 -31.36
C LYS A 8 42.44 27.45 -30.70
N LYS A 9 41.90 26.38 -30.09
CA LYS A 9 40.62 26.42 -29.36
C LYS A 9 40.74 27.40 -28.18
N SER A 10 39.89 28.43 -28.12
CA SER A 10 39.93 29.45 -27.06
C SER A 10 39.48 28.88 -25.71
N PRO A 11 40.20 29.14 -24.60
CA PRO A 11 39.90 28.56 -23.28
C PRO A 11 38.51 28.96 -22.74
N ALA A 12 38.02 30.15 -23.11
CA ALA A 12 36.68 30.62 -22.73
C ALA A 12 35.54 29.72 -23.26
N ARG A 13 35.70 29.13 -24.45
CA ARG A 13 34.71 28.20 -25.01
C ARG A 13 34.68 26.88 -24.24
N LEU A 14 35.84 26.36 -23.83
CA LEU A 14 35.92 25.14 -23.03
C LEU A 14 35.28 25.32 -21.66
N LEU A 15 35.51 26.46 -21.01
CA LEU A 15 34.85 26.81 -19.74
C LEU A 15 33.33 26.91 -19.89
N MET A 16 32.86 27.52 -20.99
CA MET A 16 31.43 27.63 -21.27
C MET A 16 30.76 26.28 -21.51
N TRP A 17 31.38 25.38 -22.28
CA TRP A 17 30.90 24.01 -22.45
C TRP A 17 30.93 23.21 -21.14
N GLY A 18 31.94 23.43 -20.30
CA GLY A 18 31.99 22.87 -18.95
C GLY A 18 30.83 23.33 -18.09
N ALA A 19 30.54 24.64 -18.07
CA ALA A 19 29.42 25.21 -17.32
C ALA A 19 28.06 24.66 -17.81
N ILE A 20 27.85 24.57 -19.12
CA ILE A 20 26.65 23.96 -19.71
C ILE A 20 26.53 22.49 -19.27
N GLY A 21 27.63 21.74 -19.31
CA GLY A 21 27.66 20.35 -18.85
C GLY A 21 27.25 20.21 -17.38
N VAL A 22 27.74 21.10 -16.51
CA VAL A 22 27.37 21.13 -15.09
C VAL A 22 25.88 21.44 -14.89
N VAL A 23 25.36 22.46 -15.59
CA VAL A 23 23.93 22.81 -15.51
C VAL A 23 23.05 21.67 -16.02
N ALA A 24 23.42 21.02 -17.13
CA ALA A 24 22.70 19.87 -17.65
C ALA A 24 22.70 18.70 -16.66
N LEU A 25 23.83 18.45 -15.98
CA LEU A 25 23.92 17.44 -14.92
C LEU A 25 22.99 17.74 -13.76
N ILE A 26 22.98 18.98 -13.26
CA ILE A 26 22.07 19.40 -12.18
C ILE A 26 20.61 19.22 -12.60
N ALA A 27 20.25 19.64 -13.82
CA ALA A 27 18.91 19.48 -14.34
C ALA A 27 18.50 18.01 -14.46
N LEU A 28 19.42 17.12 -14.85
CA LEU A 28 19.17 15.68 -14.94
C LEU A 28 18.93 15.07 -13.55
N VAL A 29 19.70 15.49 -12.53
CA VAL A 29 19.49 15.05 -11.14
C VAL A 29 18.12 15.50 -10.63
N TYR A 30 17.79 16.79 -10.72
CA TYR A 30 16.48 17.29 -10.27
C TYR A 30 15.32 16.70 -11.09
N GLY A 31 15.50 16.52 -12.39
CA GLY A 31 14.53 15.85 -13.26
C GLY A 31 14.30 14.41 -12.83
N GLY A 32 15.35 13.68 -12.43
CA GLY A 32 15.24 12.33 -11.87
C GLY A 32 14.48 12.30 -10.55
N ILE A 33 14.72 13.26 -9.65
CA ILE A 33 14.01 13.37 -8.36
C ILE A 33 12.52 13.67 -8.60
N LEU A 34 12.21 14.62 -9.48
CA LEU A 34 10.82 14.94 -9.84
C LEU A 34 10.12 13.75 -10.49
N PHE A 35 10.81 13.01 -11.36
CA PHE A 35 10.28 11.78 -11.96
C PHE A 35 10.01 10.72 -10.89
N TYR A 36 10.95 10.51 -9.96
CA TYR A 36 10.74 9.58 -8.86
C TYR A 36 9.52 9.96 -8.03
N VAL A 37 9.43 11.21 -7.56
CA VAL A 37 8.34 11.68 -6.70
C VAL A 37 6.96 11.66 -7.39
N ASN A 38 6.88 12.00 -8.68
CA ASN A 38 5.59 12.14 -9.36
C ASN A 38 5.16 10.91 -10.18
N VAL A 39 6.07 9.98 -10.47
CA VAL A 39 5.79 8.83 -11.37
C VAL A 39 6.06 7.49 -10.70
N ILE A 40 7.11 7.39 -9.88
CA ILE A 40 7.48 6.11 -9.26
C ILE A 40 6.92 5.98 -7.84
N ASN A 41 6.92 7.07 -7.08
CA ASN A 41 6.43 7.10 -5.70
C ASN A 41 4.92 7.35 -5.66
N ASP A 42 4.14 6.41 -6.21
CA ASP A 42 2.68 6.43 -6.06
C ASP A 42 2.31 5.87 -4.68
N SER A 43 1.72 6.73 -3.85
CA SER A 43 1.32 6.38 -2.50
C SER A 43 -0.18 6.11 -2.47
N PRO A 44 -0.66 5.06 -1.78
CA PRO A 44 -2.10 4.84 -1.63
C PRO A 44 -2.78 6.06 -1.00
N ASP A 45 -4.12 6.08 -0.98
CA ASP A 45 -4.86 7.08 -0.23
C ASP A 45 -4.76 6.85 1.29
N LYS A 46 -4.95 7.93 2.05
CA LYS A 46 -4.95 7.90 3.52
C LYS A 46 -6.17 7.12 3.98
N LEU A 47 -5.98 6.25 4.99
CA LEU A 47 -7.12 5.60 5.61
C LEU A 47 -7.99 6.67 6.26
N ASP A 48 -9.27 6.65 5.96
CA ASP A 48 -10.23 7.53 6.60
C ASP A 48 -11.50 6.78 7.00
N GLU A 49 -12.48 7.52 7.50
CA GLU A 49 -13.74 6.98 7.99
C GLU A 49 -14.53 6.24 6.89
N SER A 50 -14.31 6.59 5.61
CA SER A 50 -14.98 5.94 4.49
C SER A 50 -14.47 4.50 4.32
N ASP A 51 -13.17 4.27 4.44
CA ASP A 51 -12.57 2.94 4.41
C ASP A 51 -13.12 2.07 5.56
N LEU A 52 -13.21 2.64 6.76
CA LEU A 52 -13.79 1.94 7.91
C LEU A 52 -15.27 1.61 7.68
N SER A 53 -16.04 2.55 7.14
CA SER A 53 -17.45 2.33 6.82
C SER A 53 -17.64 1.23 5.77
N ALA A 54 -16.76 1.17 4.77
CA ALA A 54 -16.77 0.15 3.73
C ALA A 54 -16.40 -1.22 4.29
N ALA A 55 -15.38 -1.29 5.15
CA ALA A 55 -14.98 -2.52 5.83
C ALA A 55 -16.11 -3.08 6.70
N VAL A 56 -16.75 -2.23 7.52
CA VAL A 56 -17.90 -2.63 8.34
C VAL A 56 -19.08 -3.07 7.48
N ALA A 57 -19.38 -2.34 6.40
CA ALA A 57 -20.47 -2.71 5.49
C ALA A 57 -20.23 -4.08 4.82
N ALA A 58 -18.98 -4.38 4.42
CA ALA A 58 -18.61 -5.66 3.84
C ALA A 58 -18.84 -6.85 4.80
N THR A 59 -18.62 -6.66 6.10
CA THR A 59 -18.91 -7.67 7.13
C THR A 59 -20.42 -7.91 7.32
N THR A 60 -21.27 -6.91 7.03
CA THR A 60 -22.73 -7.02 7.20
C THR A 60 -23.46 -7.66 6.02
N LEU A 61 -22.79 -7.87 4.89
CA LEU A 61 -23.40 -8.59 3.77
C LEU A 61 -23.55 -10.07 4.16
N PRO A 62 -24.76 -10.65 4.17
CA PRO A 62 -24.87 -12.08 4.27
C PRO A 62 -24.15 -12.69 3.08
N THR A 63 -23.24 -13.63 3.34
CA THR A 63 -22.74 -14.56 2.32
C THR A 63 -23.95 -15.11 1.58
N THR A 64 -24.19 -14.62 0.37
CA THR A 64 -25.17 -15.25 -0.51
C THR A 64 -24.49 -16.52 -0.99
N GLU A 65 -24.76 -17.60 -0.26
CA GLU A 65 -24.45 -18.96 -0.67
C GLU A 65 -24.84 -19.12 -2.15
N PRO A 66 -23.97 -19.64 -3.02
CA PRO A 66 -24.42 -20.01 -4.36
C PRO A 66 -25.46 -21.12 -4.15
N THR A 67 -26.73 -20.82 -4.42
CA THR A 67 -27.82 -21.79 -4.40
C THR A 67 -27.49 -22.92 -5.37
N THR A 68 -26.94 -24.02 -4.85
CA THR A 68 -26.87 -25.28 -5.57
C THR A 68 -28.25 -25.91 -5.46
N GLY A 69 -29.05 -25.77 -6.51
CA GLY A 69 -30.32 -26.46 -6.65
C GLY A 69 -30.09 -27.96 -6.71
N ASN A 70 -30.37 -28.66 -5.61
CA ASN A 70 -30.43 -30.11 -5.60
C ASN A 70 -31.68 -30.59 -6.34
N SER A 71 -31.49 -31.27 -7.48
CA SER A 71 -32.38 -32.32 -7.96
C SER A 71 -31.53 -33.54 -8.29
N GLY A 72 -31.78 -34.63 -7.58
CA GLY A 72 -30.86 -35.75 -7.42
C GLY A 72 -30.72 -36.70 -8.61
N THR A 73 -29.60 -37.43 -8.62
CA THR A 73 -29.45 -38.89 -8.85
C THR A 73 -27.94 -39.22 -8.77
N GLU A 74 -27.53 -40.11 -7.86
CA GLU A 74 -26.17 -40.69 -7.70
C GLU A 74 -26.11 -42.09 -8.42
N PRO A 75 -24.98 -42.84 -8.69
CA PRO A 75 -23.48 -42.70 -8.58
C PRO A 75 -22.71 -43.13 -9.89
N PRO A 76 -21.36 -43.39 -9.97
CA PRO A 76 -20.28 -43.41 -8.94
C PRO A 76 -18.93 -42.70 -9.26
N ALA A 77 -18.18 -42.48 -8.18
CA ALA A 77 -16.71 -42.54 -8.01
C ALA A 77 -15.77 -41.92 -9.06
N ALA A 78 -15.14 -40.80 -8.68
CA ALA A 78 -13.79 -40.45 -9.09
C ALA A 78 -13.04 -39.81 -7.91
N THR A 79 -11.91 -40.41 -7.53
CA THR A 79 -10.99 -39.90 -6.51
C THR A 79 -10.19 -38.75 -7.10
N ASP A 80 -10.44 -37.53 -6.65
CA ASP A 80 -9.58 -36.37 -6.94
C ASP A 80 -9.06 -35.83 -5.61
N PRO A 81 -7.77 -35.47 -5.49
CA PRO A 81 -7.23 -34.97 -4.24
C PRO A 81 -7.79 -33.57 -4.01
N ALA A 82 -8.52 -33.41 -2.92
CA ALA A 82 -9.05 -32.13 -2.49
C ALA A 82 -7.89 -31.12 -2.35
N THR A 83 -7.89 -30.12 -3.22
CA THR A 83 -7.25 -28.83 -2.97
C THR A 83 -7.91 -28.27 -1.71
N THR A 84 -7.20 -28.30 -0.59
CA THR A 84 -7.58 -27.56 0.63
C THR A 84 -7.46 -26.08 0.32
N GLY A 85 -8.57 -25.50 -0.15
CA GLY A 85 -8.78 -24.05 -0.07
C GLY A 85 -8.79 -23.62 1.40
N PRO A 86 -8.45 -22.36 1.70
CA PRO A 86 -8.44 -21.86 3.07
C PRO A 86 -9.83 -22.06 3.68
N ALA A 87 -9.86 -22.69 4.86
CA ALA A 87 -11.08 -22.79 5.64
C ALA A 87 -11.52 -21.36 5.99
N THR A 88 -12.66 -20.94 5.45
CA THR A 88 -13.36 -19.75 5.94
C THR A 88 -13.81 -20.06 7.36
N THR A 89 -13.13 -19.49 8.36
CA THR A 89 -13.66 -19.43 9.72
C THR A 89 -14.93 -18.60 9.67
N ASP A 90 -16.08 -19.25 9.85
CA ASP A 90 -17.37 -18.61 10.01
C ASP A 90 -17.31 -17.74 11.28
N VAL A 91 -17.20 -16.42 11.09
CA VAL A 91 -17.26 -15.46 12.20
C VAL A 91 -18.74 -15.32 12.56
N PRO A 92 -19.14 -15.59 13.82
CA PRO A 92 -20.51 -15.36 14.24
C PRO A 92 -20.92 -13.91 13.92
N GLY A 93 -22.03 -13.74 13.19
CA GLY A 93 -22.55 -12.42 12.88
C GLY A 93 -22.75 -11.60 14.15
N ALA A 94 -22.09 -10.45 14.23
CA ALA A 94 -22.17 -9.56 15.39
C ALA A 94 -23.61 -9.05 15.58
N ASP A 95 -24.12 -9.13 16.81
CA ASP A 95 -25.38 -8.48 17.18
C ASP A 95 -25.20 -6.96 17.10
N PRO A 96 -25.94 -6.23 16.24
CA PRO A 96 -25.76 -4.79 16.06
C PRO A 96 -26.16 -3.97 17.30
N THR A 97 -26.72 -4.62 18.34
CA THR A 97 -27.05 -3.99 19.63
C THR A 97 -26.07 -4.33 20.74
N ALA A 98 -25.13 -5.25 20.51
CA ALA A 98 -24.04 -5.50 21.44
C ALA A 98 -23.05 -4.32 21.43
N GLY A 99 -22.69 -3.84 22.62
CA GLY A 99 -21.63 -2.83 22.76
C GLY A 99 -20.28 -3.35 22.26
N PHE A 100 -19.31 -2.45 22.08
CA PHE A 100 -17.96 -2.80 21.61
C PHE A 100 -17.01 -3.21 22.74
N ASP A 101 -17.54 -3.39 23.96
CA ASP A 101 -16.76 -3.68 25.15
C ASP A 101 -15.99 -5.01 25.02
N GLY A 102 -14.74 -5.02 25.48
CA GLY A 102 -13.92 -6.21 25.57
C GLY A 102 -12.63 -6.13 24.76
N ASP A 103 -12.03 -7.30 24.56
CA ASP A 103 -10.74 -7.49 23.92
C ASP A 103 -10.92 -7.87 22.45
N TRP A 104 -10.20 -7.16 21.58
CA TRP A 104 -10.23 -7.31 20.14
C TRP A 104 -8.83 -7.67 19.63
N SER A 105 -8.74 -8.72 18.82
CA SER A 105 -7.51 -9.10 18.13
C SER A 105 -7.61 -8.78 16.64
N PRO A 106 -6.51 -8.35 16.00
CA PRO A 106 -6.45 -8.18 14.55
C PRO A 106 -6.86 -9.45 13.79
N THR A 107 -7.43 -9.29 12.61
CA THR A 107 -7.80 -10.38 11.70
C THR A 107 -7.17 -10.16 10.33
N ASN A 108 -7.39 -11.07 9.39
CA ASN A 108 -6.96 -10.88 7.99
C ASN A 108 -7.57 -9.63 7.32
N GLY A 109 -8.65 -9.07 7.87
CA GLY A 109 -9.23 -7.81 7.41
C GLY A 109 -8.64 -6.56 8.08
N SER A 110 -7.71 -6.73 9.01
CA SER A 110 -7.05 -5.63 9.71
C SER A 110 -5.85 -5.12 8.91
N GLU A 111 -5.66 -3.81 8.92
CA GLU A 111 -4.52 -3.16 8.26
C GLU A 111 -3.92 -2.11 9.20
N PHE A 112 -2.59 -2.06 9.24
CA PHE A 112 -1.82 -1.03 9.92
C PHE A 112 -0.99 -0.28 8.89
N GLY A 113 -0.89 1.04 9.04
CA GLY A 113 -0.08 1.83 8.13
C GLY A 113 0.39 3.14 8.72
N TYR A 114 1.44 3.69 8.12
CA TYR A 114 2.00 4.99 8.47
C TYR A 114 2.16 5.86 7.23
N ARG A 115 2.28 7.18 7.49
CA ARG A 115 2.62 8.19 6.48
C ARG A 115 3.66 9.12 7.08
N VAL A 116 4.74 9.35 6.34
CA VAL A 116 5.76 10.34 6.69
C VAL A 116 5.83 11.35 5.57
N GLU A 117 5.62 12.62 5.92
CA GLU A 117 5.84 13.72 4.99
C GLU A 117 7.34 14.03 4.94
N GLU A 118 7.90 13.98 3.74
CA GLU A 118 9.34 14.09 3.49
C GLU A 118 9.63 15.19 2.46
N VAL A 119 10.88 15.66 2.48
CA VAL A 119 11.39 16.64 1.51
C VAL A 119 12.66 16.10 0.86
N LEU A 120 12.56 15.64 -0.38
CA LEU A 120 13.69 15.12 -1.17
C LEU A 120 14.27 16.23 -2.03
N ALA A 121 15.43 16.76 -1.63
CA ALA A 121 16.12 17.86 -2.33
C ALA A 121 15.21 19.09 -2.60
N GLY A 122 14.32 19.43 -1.66
CA GLY A 122 13.38 20.56 -1.77
C GLY A 122 12.04 20.22 -2.43
N VAL A 123 11.82 18.97 -2.84
CA VAL A 123 10.55 18.48 -3.38
C VAL A 123 9.78 17.75 -2.28
N ASN A 124 8.53 18.13 -2.02
CA ASN A 124 7.67 17.44 -1.05
C ASN A 124 7.23 16.08 -1.60
N THR A 125 7.23 15.06 -0.75
CA THR A 125 6.71 13.73 -1.07
C THR A 125 6.20 13.06 0.21
N THR A 126 5.45 11.99 0.07
CA THR A 126 4.94 11.20 1.20
C THR A 126 5.50 9.79 1.06
N ALA A 127 6.08 9.26 2.13
CA ALA A 127 6.42 7.85 2.26
C ALA A 127 5.27 7.14 2.98
N VAL A 128 4.78 6.03 2.40
CA VAL A 128 3.66 5.26 2.94
C VAL A 128 4.05 3.79 3.08
N GLY A 129 3.77 3.22 4.25
CA GLY A 129 3.87 1.78 4.50
C GLY A 129 2.54 1.22 4.97
N ARG A 130 2.19 0.02 4.50
CA ARG A 130 1.00 -0.74 4.88
C ARG A 130 1.40 -2.19 5.17
N SER A 131 0.82 -2.79 6.20
CA SER A 131 0.90 -4.23 6.46
C SER A 131 -0.45 -4.75 6.94
N SER A 132 -0.79 -5.96 6.49
CA SER A 132 -1.90 -6.76 7.00
C SER A 132 -1.42 -7.90 7.91
N ASP A 133 -0.10 -8.06 8.07
CA ASP A 133 0.50 -9.02 8.99
C ASP A 133 0.73 -8.33 10.34
N ILE A 134 -0.29 -8.45 11.19
CA ILE A 134 -0.41 -7.69 12.43
C ILE A 134 -0.84 -8.62 13.53
N GLU A 135 -0.12 -8.57 14.64
CA GLU A 135 -0.50 -9.18 15.89
C GLU A 135 -0.79 -8.08 16.92
N GLY A 136 -1.63 -8.37 17.91
CA GLY A 136 -1.95 -7.37 18.92
C GLY A 136 -3.25 -7.58 19.67
N LEU A 137 -3.58 -6.57 20.47
CA LEU A 137 -4.73 -6.52 21.34
C LEU A 137 -5.24 -5.08 21.45
N LEU A 138 -6.55 -4.89 21.33
CA LEU A 138 -7.24 -3.65 21.63
C LEU A 138 -8.32 -3.93 22.68
N THR A 139 -8.26 -3.24 23.83
CA THR A 139 -9.32 -3.33 24.85
C THR A 139 -10.19 -2.08 24.80
N ILE A 140 -11.51 -2.26 24.69
CA ILE A 140 -12.51 -1.18 24.67
C ILE A 140 -13.36 -1.24 25.94
N ASP A 141 -13.56 -0.08 26.58
CA ASP A 141 -14.55 0.15 27.64
C ASP A 141 -15.46 1.32 27.24
N GLY A 142 -16.72 1.00 26.94
CA GLY A 142 -17.71 1.86 26.32
C GLY A 142 -17.29 2.32 24.93
N THR A 143 -16.78 3.55 24.86
CA THR A 143 -16.29 4.21 23.63
C THR A 143 -14.80 4.55 23.71
N THR A 144 -14.12 4.07 24.75
CA THR A 144 -12.71 4.40 25.01
C THR A 144 -11.85 3.17 24.79
N ALA A 145 -10.82 3.30 23.96
CA ALA A 145 -9.72 2.33 23.92
C ALA A 145 -8.86 2.50 25.17
N THR A 146 -8.82 1.49 26.03
CA THR A 146 -8.12 1.54 27.32
C THR A 146 -6.75 0.86 27.29
N ALA A 147 -6.55 -0.08 26.37
CA ALA A 147 -5.27 -0.70 26.08
C ALA A 147 -5.13 -0.95 24.57
N VAL A 148 -3.92 -0.75 24.06
CA VAL A 148 -3.57 -1.03 22.66
C VAL A 148 -2.17 -1.60 22.61
N GLU A 149 -2.04 -2.80 22.05
CA GLU A 149 -0.79 -3.46 21.69
C GLU A 149 -0.85 -3.82 20.21
N ILE A 150 0.18 -3.43 19.45
CA ILE A 150 0.27 -3.68 18.01
C ILE A 150 1.71 -4.06 17.70
N GLU A 151 1.88 -5.20 17.05
CA GLU A 151 3.13 -5.68 16.48
C GLU A 151 2.92 -5.93 14.99
N VAL A 152 3.87 -5.47 14.17
CA VAL A 152 3.84 -5.61 12.71
C VAL A 152 5.02 -6.49 12.31
N GLN A 153 4.76 -7.53 11.50
CA GLN A 153 5.76 -8.50 11.06
C GLN A 153 6.45 -8.10 9.75
#